data_AF-X6MHM9-F1
#
_entry.id   AF-X6MHM9-F1
#
_cell.length_a   1.000
_cell.length_b   1.000
_cell.length_c   1.000
_cell.angle_alpha   90.00
_cell.angle_beta   90.00
_cell.angle_gamma   90.00
#
_symmetry.space_group_name_H-M   'P 1'
#
loop_
_entity.id
_entity.type
_entity.pdbx_description
1 polymer ?
#
loop_
_entity_poly.entity_id
_entity_poly.type
_entity_poly.pdbx_seq_one_letter_code
_entity_poly.pdbx_strand_id
1 'polypeptide(L)'
;MFNFKNVYDDIGMSSDAVANDTKEEIQTVGAIEKTKDESQGNAEKDSIYIKPLPNRLIITTRPPKFGRLSFFIERARKILRHDETLTITGVDRAITLTCTLVELLKRQKIAKVTKIATNMNLNPNFRRYGGNVAWGEPVPTIVFHLVRGEHATYVSDFQQRKVIEIFEINDPEHSGRLKKKKVEELNLSKTFLSAPQQGKEAEDLLRSIGDEISLPDFIRYSSLLIHPLLKPSLFKSGLVSLGIGPQEQQQQQEEENIE
;
A
#
# COMPACT_ATOMS: atom_id res chain seq x y z
N MET A 1 -14.13 -17.25 52.69
CA MET A 1 -14.49 -15.98 53.34
C MET A 1 -13.23 -15.35 53.89
N PHE A 2 -12.68 -14.35 53.20
CA PHE A 2 -11.61 -13.51 53.73
C PHE A 2 -11.96 -12.06 53.40
N ASN A 3 -12.26 -11.30 54.45
CA ASN A 3 -12.50 -9.86 54.44
C ASN A 3 -11.15 -9.15 54.42
N PHE A 4 -10.98 -8.18 53.52
CA PHE A 4 -10.10 -7.04 53.77
C PHE A 4 -10.85 -5.76 53.41
N LYS A 5 -11.08 -4.97 54.46
CA LYS A 5 -11.63 -3.62 54.46
C LYS A 5 -10.49 -2.68 54.86
N ASN A 6 -10.57 -1.46 54.33
CA ASN A 6 -9.77 -0.26 54.64
C ASN A 6 -8.39 -0.24 53.94
N VAL A 7 -7.95 0.85 53.32
CA VAL A 7 -7.80 2.21 53.86
C VAL A 7 -7.81 3.21 52.69
N TYR A 8 -8.56 4.31 52.80
CA TYR A 8 -8.12 5.71 52.58
C TYR A 8 -9.34 6.63 52.60
N ASP A 9 -9.57 7.25 53.76
CA ASP A 9 -10.21 8.56 53.92
C ASP A 9 -9.10 9.57 54.31
N ASP A 10 -9.45 10.86 54.26
CA ASP A 10 -8.68 12.05 54.62
C ASP A 10 -7.73 12.62 53.55
N ILE A 11 -8.26 13.50 52.69
CA ILE A 11 -8.08 14.96 52.90
C ILE A 11 -9.37 15.67 52.45
N GLY A 12 -10.11 16.21 53.42
CA GLY A 12 -11.15 17.20 53.18
C GLY A 12 -10.57 18.61 53.08
N MET A 13 -11.03 19.38 52.10
CA MET A 13 -11.22 20.83 52.23
C MET A 13 -12.49 21.25 51.45
N SER A 14 -13.53 21.55 52.24
CA SER A 14 -14.56 22.60 52.12
C SER A 14 -14.46 23.50 50.87
N SER A 15 -15.47 23.53 49.97
CA SER A 15 -16.81 24.17 50.06
C SER A 15 -16.76 25.70 50.10
N ASP A 16 -17.17 26.37 49.01
CA ASP A 16 -18.34 27.28 48.99
C ASP A 16 -18.48 28.05 47.65
N ALA A 17 -19.72 28.50 47.41
CA ALA A 17 -20.29 29.31 46.31
C ALA A 17 -20.79 28.53 45.06
N VAL A 18 -22.06 28.07 45.01
CA VAL A 18 -23.34 28.81 44.74
C VAL A 18 -23.38 29.35 43.30
N ALA A 19 -23.98 28.64 42.34
CA ALA A 19 -25.42 28.53 41.96
C ALA A 19 -25.91 29.60 40.96
N ASN A 20 -26.84 29.15 40.09
CA ASN A 20 -27.63 29.84 39.04
C ASN A 20 -27.16 29.49 37.62
N ASP A 21 -27.71 28.52 36.91
CA ASP A 21 -29.11 28.19 36.54
C ASP A 21 -29.62 28.98 35.31
N THR A 22 -30.22 28.20 34.40
CA THR A 22 -31.13 28.52 33.30
C THR A 22 -30.69 29.25 32.00
N LYS A 23 -30.87 28.47 30.91
CA LYS A 23 -31.75 28.69 29.74
C LYS A 23 -31.15 29.04 28.38
N GLU A 24 -31.53 28.17 27.47
CA GLU A 24 -31.56 28.19 26.00
C GLU A 24 -32.02 29.52 25.40
N GLU A 25 -31.44 29.90 24.26
CA GLU A 25 -32.24 30.45 23.15
C GLU A 25 -31.62 30.10 21.80
N ILE A 26 -32.49 29.58 20.94
CA ILE A 26 -32.28 29.24 19.53
C ILE A 26 -32.40 30.52 18.71
N GLN A 27 -31.46 30.79 17.80
CA GLN A 27 -31.71 31.69 16.66
C GLN A 27 -31.22 31.08 15.34
N THR A 28 -32.19 30.65 14.54
CA THR A 28 -32.11 30.45 13.08
C THR A 28 -32.52 31.74 12.35
N VAL A 29 -31.61 32.33 11.57
CA VAL A 29 -31.85 33.09 10.30
C VAL A 29 -30.47 33.14 9.60
N GLY A 30 -30.21 32.66 8.39
CA GLY A 30 -30.97 32.84 7.16
C GLY A 30 -30.40 34.02 6.36
N ALA A 31 -29.16 33.93 5.85
CA ALA A 31 -28.64 34.87 4.85
C ALA A 31 -27.83 34.12 3.79
N ILE A 32 -28.50 33.91 2.66
CA ILE A 32 -27.94 33.44 1.39
C ILE A 32 -27.25 34.65 0.76
N GLU A 33 -25.92 34.71 0.84
CA GLU A 33 -25.13 35.53 -0.08
C GLU A 33 -24.46 34.63 -1.10
N LYS A 34 -24.96 34.76 -2.33
CA LYS A 34 -24.39 34.16 -3.54
C LYS A 34 -23.09 34.88 -3.88
N THR A 35 -21.97 34.37 -3.39
CA THR A 35 -20.70 34.55 -4.09
C THR A 35 -20.53 33.44 -5.12
N LYS A 36 -20.89 33.80 -6.35
CA LYS A 36 -20.29 33.24 -7.57
C LYS A 36 -18.79 33.47 -7.47
N ASP A 37 -18.05 32.39 -7.34
CA ASP A 37 -16.80 32.11 -8.06
C ASP A 37 -16.07 31.04 -7.26
N GLU A 38 -16.04 29.83 -7.80
CA GLU A 38 -14.85 29.00 -7.82
C GLU A 38 -15.13 27.77 -8.67
N SER A 39 -14.63 27.88 -9.90
CA SER A 39 -14.32 26.82 -10.83
C SER A 39 -13.38 25.78 -10.19
N GLN A 40 -13.91 24.91 -9.32
CA GLN A 40 -13.21 23.69 -8.91
C GLN A 40 -13.58 22.54 -9.86
N GLY A 41 -13.01 22.63 -11.05
CA GLY A 41 -13.18 21.63 -12.10
C GLY A 41 -12.02 21.65 -13.05
N ASN A 42 -10.77 21.52 -12.56
CA ASN A 42 -9.58 21.11 -13.34
C ASN A 42 -8.30 21.16 -12.48
N ALA A 43 -7.90 20.03 -11.88
CA ALA A 43 -6.51 19.82 -11.41
C ALA A 43 -6.12 18.34 -11.14
N GLU A 44 -6.96 17.33 -11.46
CA GLU A 44 -6.57 15.90 -11.32
C GLU A 44 -6.11 15.25 -12.64
N LYS A 45 -5.98 16.03 -13.72
CA LYS A 45 -5.30 15.67 -14.96
C LYS A 45 -3.95 16.38 -14.91
N ASP A 46 -2.83 15.81 -14.44
CA ASP A 46 -2.04 14.80 -15.13
C ASP A 46 -0.96 14.22 -14.19
N SER A 47 -1.33 13.75 -13.00
CA SER A 47 -0.32 13.08 -12.16
C SER A 47 0.10 11.76 -12.82
N ILE A 48 1.39 11.61 -13.12
CA ILE A 48 2.01 10.37 -13.64
C ILE A 48 1.91 9.25 -12.60
N TYR A 49 1.82 9.62 -11.32
CA TYR A 49 1.80 8.71 -10.20
C TYR A 49 0.41 8.58 -9.58
N ILE A 50 0.18 7.44 -8.94
CA ILE A 50 -0.96 7.22 -8.04
C ILE A 50 -0.66 7.96 -6.73
N LYS A 51 -1.69 8.43 -6.02
CA LYS A 51 -1.55 9.05 -4.69
C LYS A 51 -0.75 8.13 -3.75
N PRO A 52 0.14 8.69 -2.91
CA PRO A 52 0.95 7.89 -2.00
C PRO A 52 0.04 7.05 -1.10
N LEU A 53 0.41 5.78 -0.96
CA LEU A 53 -0.34 4.83 -0.15
C LEU A 53 0.09 5.01 1.32
N PRO A 54 -0.84 5.00 2.28
CA PRO A 54 -0.46 5.03 3.69
C PRO A 54 0.31 3.75 4.06
N ASN A 55 1.24 3.86 5.01
CA ASN A 55 2.10 2.76 5.50
C ASN A 55 1.33 1.77 6.39
N ARG A 56 0.03 1.65 6.15
CA ARG A 56 -0.93 0.87 6.91
C ARG A 56 -1.92 0.20 5.96
N LEU A 57 -2.08 -1.11 6.16
CA LEU A 57 -3.05 -1.93 5.46
C LEU A 57 -4.03 -2.50 6.48
N ILE A 58 -5.32 -2.20 6.35
CA ILE A 58 -6.37 -2.71 7.22
C ILE A 58 -7.21 -3.71 6.43
N ILE A 59 -7.32 -4.92 6.93
CA ILE A 59 -8.07 -6.02 6.32
C ILE A 59 -9.30 -6.30 7.18
N THR A 60 -10.46 -6.03 6.62
CA THR A 60 -11.77 -6.21 7.26
C THR A 60 -12.59 -7.28 6.55
N THR A 61 -13.57 -7.84 7.27
CA THR A 61 -14.46 -8.93 6.85
C THR A 61 -15.34 -8.67 5.65
N ARG A 62 -15.52 -7.41 5.23
CA ARG A 62 -16.10 -7.06 3.94
C ARG A 62 -14.97 -6.83 2.96
N PRO A 63 -14.49 -7.86 2.24
CA PRO A 63 -13.66 -7.58 1.09
C PRO A 63 -14.45 -6.62 0.19
N PRO A 64 -13.81 -5.61 -0.45
CA PRO A 64 -14.42 -4.99 -1.62
C PRO A 64 -14.81 -6.11 -2.61
N LYS A 65 -15.70 -5.87 -3.55
CA LYS A 65 -16.17 -6.87 -4.53
C LYS A 65 -15.04 -7.66 -5.27
N PHE A 66 -13.78 -7.23 -5.12
CA PHE A 66 -12.54 -7.83 -5.63
C PHE A 66 -11.49 -8.20 -4.55
N GLY A 67 -11.86 -8.43 -3.29
CA GLY A 67 -10.92 -8.69 -2.18
C GLY A 67 -10.25 -10.06 -2.22
N ARG A 68 -9.54 -10.35 -3.31
CA ARG A 68 -8.64 -11.48 -3.46
C ARG A 68 -7.33 -11.19 -2.71
N LEU A 69 -6.70 -12.23 -2.18
CA LEU A 69 -5.41 -12.16 -1.50
C LEU A 69 -4.33 -11.46 -2.34
N SER A 70 -4.36 -11.66 -3.67
CA SER A 70 -3.47 -11.02 -4.65
C SER A 70 -3.48 -9.49 -4.55
N PHE A 71 -4.65 -8.87 -4.41
CA PHE A 71 -4.77 -7.42 -4.27
C PHE A 71 -4.00 -6.90 -3.05
N PHE A 72 -4.12 -7.59 -1.91
CA PHE A 72 -3.41 -7.20 -0.70
C PHE A 72 -1.91 -7.42 -0.81
N ILE A 73 -1.47 -8.48 -1.51
CA ILE A 73 -0.04 -8.73 -1.80
C ILE A 73 0.52 -7.59 -2.64
N GLU A 74 -0.13 -7.24 -3.75
CA GLU A 74 0.33 -6.16 -4.61
C GLU A 74 0.37 -4.81 -3.89
N ARG A 75 -0.65 -4.52 -3.08
CA ARG A 75 -0.70 -3.29 -2.29
C ARG A 75 0.42 -3.25 -1.24
N ALA A 76 0.64 -4.35 -0.52
CA ALA A 76 1.73 -4.45 0.45
C ALA A 76 3.11 -4.29 -0.21
N ARG A 77 3.33 -4.91 -1.38
CA ARG A 77 4.55 -4.75 -2.18
C ARG A 77 4.76 -3.30 -2.60
N LYS A 78 3.73 -2.63 -3.11
CA LYS A 78 3.80 -1.21 -3.51
C LYS A 78 4.19 -0.32 -2.33
N ILE A 79 3.59 -0.53 -1.15
CA ILE A 79 3.94 0.20 0.07
C ILE A 79 5.39 -0.09 0.46
N LEU A 80 5.80 -1.35 0.55
CA LEU A 80 7.17 -1.72 0.95
C LEU A 80 8.27 -1.31 -0.05
N ARG A 81 7.91 -1.04 -1.31
CA ARG A 81 8.81 -0.42 -2.29
C ARG A 81 8.99 1.08 -2.06
N HIS A 82 7.93 1.76 -1.68
CA HIS A 82 7.96 3.19 -1.41
C HIS A 82 8.54 3.48 -0.03
N ASP A 83 8.03 2.79 0.99
CA ASP A 83 8.36 2.95 2.40
C ASP A 83 9.12 1.74 2.94
N GLU A 84 9.91 1.95 3.98
CA GLU A 84 10.70 0.87 4.60
C GLU A 84 9.88 0.01 5.56
N THR A 85 8.72 0.51 5.98
CA THR A 85 7.89 -0.12 7.01
C THR A 85 6.44 -0.24 6.56
N LEU A 86 5.77 -1.30 7.02
CA LEU A 86 4.36 -1.55 6.75
C LEU A 86 3.69 -2.13 7.99
N THR A 87 2.56 -1.55 8.38
CA THR A 87 1.70 -2.11 9.42
C THR A 87 0.48 -2.78 8.79
N ILE A 88 0.27 -4.08 9.05
CA ILE A 88 -0.92 -4.81 8.58
C ILE A 88 -1.81 -5.13 9.77
N THR A 89 -3.07 -4.72 9.71
CA THR A 89 -4.08 -4.96 10.75
C THR A 89 -5.18 -5.87 10.21
N GLY A 90 -5.38 -7.02 10.85
CA GLY A 90 -6.50 -7.93 10.59
C GLY A 90 -7.55 -7.85 11.68
N VAL A 91 -8.82 -7.78 11.31
CA VAL A 91 -9.94 -7.64 12.27
C VAL A 91 -10.92 -8.80 12.11
N ASP A 92 -11.35 -9.38 13.24
CA ASP A 92 -12.37 -10.44 13.28
C ASP A 92 -12.02 -11.62 12.36
N ARG A 93 -12.92 -12.06 11.47
CA ARG A 93 -12.67 -13.19 10.56
C ARG A 93 -11.57 -12.92 9.52
N ALA A 94 -11.16 -11.66 9.34
CA ALA A 94 -10.07 -11.30 8.43
C ALA A 94 -8.67 -11.57 9.02
N ILE A 95 -8.57 -11.96 10.29
CA ILE A 95 -7.31 -12.36 10.95
C ILE A 95 -6.62 -13.48 10.16
N THR A 96 -7.36 -14.52 9.75
CA THR A 96 -6.78 -15.64 8.99
C THR A 96 -6.16 -15.18 7.67
N LEU A 97 -6.90 -14.38 6.89
CA LEU A 97 -6.39 -13.82 5.63
C LEU A 97 -5.14 -12.95 5.86
N THR A 98 -5.13 -12.19 6.96
CA THR A 98 -3.99 -11.35 7.34
C THR A 98 -2.76 -12.19 7.66
N CYS A 99 -2.91 -13.28 8.40
CA CYS A 99 -1.82 -14.22 8.67
C CYS A 99 -1.28 -14.84 7.38
N THR A 100 -2.16 -15.31 6.48
CA THR A 100 -1.77 -15.87 5.18
C THR A 100 -1.00 -14.85 4.34
N LEU A 101 -1.46 -13.60 4.29
CA LEU A 101 -0.77 -12.52 3.58
C LEU A 101 0.64 -12.30 4.12
N VAL A 102 0.77 -12.14 5.44
CA VAL A 102 2.07 -11.89 6.08
C VAL A 102 3.02 -13.06 5.87
N GLU A 103 2.50 -14.29 5.93
CA GLU A 103 3.28 -15.49 5.67
C GLU A 103 3.80 -15.54 4.23
N LEU A 104 2.97 -15.20 3.24
CA LEU A 104 3.41 -15.12 1.84
C LEU A 104 4.49 -14.06 1.63
N LEU A 105 4.33 -12.87 2.22
CA LEU A 105 5.32 -11.80 2.13
C LEU A 105 6.66 -12.22 2.75
N LYS A 106 6.63 -12.96 3.87
CA LYS A 106 7.82 -13.53 4.52
C LYS A 106 8.47 -14.61 3.66
N ARG A 107 7.70 -15.58 3.14
CA ARG A 107 8.20 -16.69 2.31
C ARG A 107 8.89 -16.17 1.05
N GLN A 108 8.35 -15.11 0.44
CA GLN A 108 8.93 -14.47 -0.75
C GLN A 108 10.10 -13.52 -0.43
N LYS A 109 10.50 -13.40 0.83
CA LYS A 109 11.53 -12.46 1.32
C LYS A 109 11.25 -10.99 0.99
N ILE A 110 9.97 -10.64 0.85
CA ILE A 110 9.52 -9.27 0.57
C ILE A 110 9.43 -8.46 1.86
N ALA A 111 9.11 -9.12 2.97
CA ALA A 111 8.99 -8.48 4.27
C ALA A 111 9.64 -9.33 5.37
N LYS A 112 10.18 -8.65 6.38
CA LYS A 112 10.60 -9.26 7.65
C LYS A 112 9.64 -8.79 8.74
N VAL A 113 9.10 -9.72 9.52
CA VAL A 113 8.19 -9.40 10.63
C VAL A 113 9.02 -8.97 11.82
N THR A 114 8.78 -7.76 12.34
CA THR A 114 9.51 -7.24 13.52
C THR A 114 8.71 -7.40 14.80
N LYS A 115 7.39 -7.21 14.73
CA LYS A 115 6.51 -7.31 15.90
C LYS A 115 5.14 -7.82 15.50
N ILE A 116 4.57 -8.66 16.36
CA ILE A 116 3.20 -9.14 16.28
C ILE A 116 2.51 -8.73 17.58
N ALA A 117 1.35 -8.10 17.47
CA ALA A 117 0.51 -7.75 18.60
C ALA A 117 -0.91 -8.21 18.35
N THR A 118 -1.52 -8.84 19.35
CA THR A 118 -2.94 -9.15 19.37
C THR A 118 -3.63 -8.20 20.35
N ASN A 119 -4.80 -7.73 19.98
CA ASN A 119 -5.60 -6.86 20.83
C ASN A 119 -7.08 -7.20 20.67
N MET A 120 -7.89 -6.84 21.67
CA MET A 120 -9.32 -6.78 21.54
C MET A 120 -9.68 -5.31 21.37
N ASN A 121 -10.27 -4.96 20.22
CA ASN A 121 -10.72 -3.60 20.01
C ASN A 121 -11.98 -3.38 20.85
N LEU A 122 -11.80 -2.71 21.99
CA LEU A 122 -12.85 -2.29 22.92
C LEU A 122 -13.39 -0.90 22.59
N ASN A 123 -13.02 -0.29 21.45
CA ASN A 123 -13.64 0.95 21.00
C ASN A 123 -15.16 0.80 21.09
N PRO A 124 -15.90 1.83 21.52
CA PRO A 124 -17.34 1.76 21.65
C PRO A 124 -17.97 1.51 20.28
N ASN A 125 -18.12 0.23 19.93
CA ASN A 125 -18.82 -0.22 18.74
C ASN A 125 -20.29 -0.18 19.10
N PHE A 126 -20.87 1.01 19.13
CA PHE A 126 -22.29 1.15 19.39
C PHE A 126 -23.08 0.44 18.30
N ARG A 127 -23.64 -0.72 18.63
CA ARG A 127 -24.56 -1.43 17.75
C ARG A 127 -25.98 -1.03 18.16
N ARG A 128 -26.77 -0.64 17.16
CA ARG A 128 -28.21 -0.43 17.37
C ARG A 128 -28.88 -1.79 17.39
N TYR A 129 -29.25 -2.25 18.57
CA TYR A 129 -30.13 -3.41 18.73
C TYR A 129 -31.52 -2.89 19.13
N GLY A 130 -32.50 -3.00 18.23
CA GLY A 130 -33.89 -2.64 18.52
C GLY A 130 -34.11 -1.18 18.92
N GLY A 131 -33.31 -0.23 18.42
CA GLY A 131 -33.43 1.21 18.74
C GLY A 131 -32.58 1.70 19.91
N ASN A 132 -32.00 0.80 20.72
CA ASN A 132 -31.10 1.16 21.80
C ASN A 132 -29.62 1.07 21.38
N VAL A 133 -28.84 2.03 21.86
CA VAL A 133 -27.38 2.08 21.71
C VAL A 133 -26.77 1.23 22.81
N ALA A 134 -26.22 0.07 22.45
CA ALA A 134 -25.54 -0.83 23.39
C ALA A 134 -24.06 -0.97 23.05
N TRP A 135 -23.26 -1.35 24.04
CA TRP A 135 -21.88 -1.76 23.83
C TRP A 135 -21.83 -2.93 22.85
N GLY A 136 -21.04 -2.78 21.79
CA GLY A 136 -20.80 -3.85 20.84
C GLY A 136 -19.92 -4.93 21.44
N GLU A 137 -20.01 -6.12 20.85
CA GLU A 137 -19.12 -7.23 21.20
C GLU A 137 -17.65 -6.84 20.94
N PRO A 138 -16.72 -7.25 21.82
CA PRO A 138 -15.31 -6.97 21.65
C PRO A 138 -14.80 -7.66 20.39
N VAL A 139 -14.08 -6.93 19.53
CA VAL A 139 -13.65 -7.44 18.23
C VAL A 139 -12.16 -7.80 18.26
N PRO A 140 -11.78 -9.07 18.03
CA PRO A 140 -10.38 -9.45 18.05
C PRO A 140 -9.65 -8.80 16.87
N THR A 141 -8.42 -8.37 17.12
CA THR A 141 -7.56 -7.69 16.15
C THR A 141 -6.14 -8.24 16.25
N ILE A 142 -5.49 -8.44 15.11
CA ILE A 142 -4.06 -8.74 15.01
C ILE A 142 -3.35 -7.62 14.26
N VAL A 143 -2.16 -7.23 14.72
CA VAL A 143 -1.33 -6.19 14.13
C VAL A 143 0.06 -6.77 13.89
N PHE A 144 0.50 -6.72 12.65
CA PHE A 144 1.85 -7.07 12.23
C PHE A 144 2.59 -5.79 11.85
N HIS A 145 3.78 -5.61 12.44
CA HIS A 145 4.74 -4.62 12.00
C HIS A 145 5.79 -5.32 11.14
N LEU A 146 5.91 -4.86 9.90
CA LEU A 146 6.80 -5.40 8.89
C LEU A 146 7.83 -4.34 8.51
N VAL A 147 9.04 -4.81 8.23
CA VAL A 147 10.09 -4.02 7.58
C VAL A 147 10.42 -4.61 6.22
N ARG A 148 10.97 -3.77 5.35
CA ARG A 148 11.42 -4.11 4.00
C ARG A 148 12.34 -5.34 4.01
N GLY A 149 11.98 -6.34 3.21
CA GLY A 149 12.81 -7.52 2.96
C GLY A 149 13.76 -7.34 1.78
N GLU A 150 14.55 -8.38 1.50
CA GLU A 150 15.55 -8.39 0.42
C GLU A 150 14.93 -8.16 -0.96
N HIS A 151 13.75 -8.76 -1.20
CA HIS A 151 13.10 -8.71 -2.50
C HIS A 151 12.05 -7.60 -2.62
N ALA A 152 11.92 -6.76 -1.58
CA ALA A 152 10.88 -5.75 -1.55
C ALA A 152 11.04 -4.71 -2.66
N THR A 153 12.29 -4.39 -3.06
CA THR A 153 12.59 -3.33 -4.02
C THR A 153 12.25 -3.71 -5.46
N TYR A 154 12.15 -5.01 -5.75
CA TYR A 154 11.83 -5.50 -7.09
C TYR A 154 10.40 -5.13 -7.52
N VAL A 155 10.23 -4.99 -8.83
CA VAL A 155 8.91 -4.79 -9.44
C VAL A 155 8.01 -6.02 -9.27
N SER A 156 6.69 -5.86 -9.50
CA SER A 156 5.74 -6.97 -9.37
C SER A 156 6.05 -8.09 -10.37
N ASP A 157 5.57 -9.31 -10.11
CA ASP A 157 5.85 -10.48 -10.97
C ASP A 157 5.43 -10.23 -12.42
N PHE A 158 4.30 -9.57 -12.65
CA PHE A 158 3.88 -9.13 -13.99
C PHE A 158 4.90 -8.18 -14.64
N GLN A 159 5.35 -7.17 -13.91
CA GLN A 159 6.35 -6.23 -14.42
C GLN A 159 7.70 -6.92 -14.65
N GLN A 160 8.11 -7.85 -13.79
CA GLN A 160 9.34 -8.63 -13.97
C GLN A 160 9.28 -9.44 -15.26
N ARG A 161 8.17 -10.13 -15.54
CA ARG A 161 7.99 -10.86 -16.82
C ARG A 161 8.14 -9.92 -18.02
N LYS A 162 7.56 -8.73 -17.97
CA LYS A 162 7.71 -7.74 -19.04
C LYS A 162 9.12 -7.18 -19.15
N VAL A 163 9.84 -7.02 -18.05
CA VAL A 163 11.26 -6.66 -18.06
C VAL A 163 12.12 -7.79 -18.65
N ILE A 164 11.80 -9.05 -18.36
CA ILE A 164 12.45 -10.21 -18.97
C ILE A 164 12.21 -10.23 -20.47
N GLU A 165 10.99 -9.95 -20.94
CA GLU A 165 10.69 -9.81 -22.37
C GLU A 165 11.54 -8.71 -23.04
N ILE A 166 11.74 -7.55 -22.37
CA ILE A 166 12.65 -6.49 -22.88
C ILE A 166 14.06 -7.05 -23.04
N PHE A 167 14.54 -7.81 -22.05
CA PHE A 167 15.87 -8.40 -22.06
C PHE A 167 16.02 -9.38 -23.23
N GLU A 168 15.08 -10.31 -23.39
CA GLU A 168 15.10 -11.35 -24.42
C GLU A 168 15.06 -10.78 -25.84
N ILE A 169 14.27 -9.73 -26.09
CA ILE A 169 14.27 -9.03 -27.39
C ILE A 169 15.66 -8.46 -27.72
N ASN A 170 16.40 -8.07 -26.71
CA ASN A 170 17.73 -7.49 -26.86
C ASN A 170 18.87 -8.52 -26.77
N ASP A 171 18.58 -9.77 -26.43
CA ASP A 171 19.52 -10.90 -26.38
C ASP A 171 19.02 -12.04 -27.27
N PRO A 172 19.05 -11.88 -28.61
CA PRO A 172 18.53 -12.88 -29.54
C PRO A 172 19.32 -14.19 -29.53
N GLU A 173 20.55 -14.16 -29.01
CA GLU A 173 21.39 -15.36 -28.84
C GLU A 173 21.06 -16.13 -27.55
N HIS A 174 20.16 -15.59 -26.70
CA HIS A 174 19.82 -16.15 -25.40
C HIS A 174 21.04 -16.46 -24.53
N SER A 175 22.06 -15.61 -24.62
CA SER A 175 23.31 -15.73 -23.86
C SER A 175 23.11 -15.52 -22.36
N GLY A 176 21.99 -14.90 -21.96
CA GLY A 176 21.70 -14.47 -20.61
C GLY A 176 22.47 -13.22 -20.20
N ARG A 177 23.06 -12.50 -21.16
CA ARG A 177 23.91 -11.32 -20.93
C ARG A 177 23.63 -10.22 -21.95
N LEU A 178 23.64 -8.96 -21.49
CA LEU A 178 23.57 -7.78 -22.33
C LEU A 178 24.78 -6.88 -22.12
N LYS A 179 25.28 -6.29 -23.21
CA LYS A 179 26.33 -5.26 -23.12
C LYS A 179 25.74 -4.00 -22.48
N LYS A 180 26.49 -3.37 -21.58
CA LYS A 180 26.09 -2.13 -20.89
C LYS A 180 25.63 -1.02 -21.82
N LYS A 181 26.34 -0.81 -22.94
CA LYS A 181 25.97 0.18 -23.97
C LYS A 181 24.54 -0.03 -24.49
N LYS A 182 24.16 -1.29 -24.74
CA LYS A 182 22.83 -1.64 -25.23
C LYS A 182 21.75 -1.35 -24.17
N VAL A 183 22.06 -1.55 -22.90
CA VAL A 183 21.15 -1.22 -21.79
C VAL A 183 20.96 0.28 -21.63
N GLU A 184 22.00 1.09 -21.85
CA GLU A 184 21.93 2.55 -21.85
C GLU A 184 21.09 3.07 -23.04
N GLU A 185 21.24 2.47 -24.22
CA GLU A 185 20.46 2.79 -25.42
C GLU A 185 18.95 2.59 -25.24
N LEU A 186 18.53 1.63 -24.41
CA LEU A 186 17.11 1.43 -24.08
C LEU A 186 16.45 2.62 -23.37
N ASN A 187 17.26 3.54 -22.80
CA ASN A 187 16.79 4.77 -22.17
C ASN A 187 15.63 4.56 -21.18
N LEU A 188 15.67 3.45 -20.41
CA LEU A 188 14.57 3.02 -19.52
C LEU A 188 14.15 4.11 -18.52
N SER A 189 15.09 4.94 -18.09
CA SER A 189 14.84 6.09 -17.21
C SER A 189 13.83 7.07 -17.81
N LYS A 190 13.96 7.37 -19.10
CA LYS A 190 13.05 8.26 -19.84
C LYS A 190 11.74 7.55 -20.16
N THR A 191 11.81 6.28 -20.56
CA THR A 191 10.64 5.47 -20.92
C THR A 191 9.66 5.29 -19.76
N PHE A 192 10.17 5.06 -18.55
CA PHE A 192 9.34 4.85 -17.35
C PHE A 192 9.21 6.09 -16.45
N LEU A 193 9.67 7.26 -16.94
CA LEU A 193 9.55 8.55 -16.25
C LEU A 193 10.10 8.47 -14.80
N SER A 194 11.30 7.92 -14.68
CA SER A 194 11.96 7.72 -13.38
C SER A 194 12.36 9.05 -12.75
N ALA A 195 12.31 9.11 -11.42
CA ALA A 195 12.74 10.31 -10.69
C ALA A 195 14.27 10.46 -10.75
N PRO A 196 14.82 11.70 -10.64
CA PRO A 196 16.26 11.92 -10.72
C PRO A 196 17.09 11.13 -9.68
N GLN A 197 16.52 10.90 -8.49
CA GLN A 197 17.15 10.09 -7.44
C GLN A 197 17.25 8.62 -7.86
N GLN A 198 16.18 8.06 -8.42
CA GLN A 198 16.17 6.68 -8.95
C GLN A 198 17.15 6.52 -10.11
N GLY A 199 17.26 7.53 -10.98
CA GLY A 199 18.24 7.56 -12.06
C GLY A 199 19.67 7.46 -11.54
N LYS A 200 20.01 8.25 -10.51
CA LYS A 200 21.35 8.20 -9.88
C LYS A 200 21.65 6.84 -9.27
N GLU A 201 20.72 6.28 -8.49
CA GLU A 201 20.89 4.94 -7.89
C GLU A 201 21.08 3.85 -8.95
N ALA A 202 20.34 3.94 -10.06
CA ALA A 202 20.44 3.01 -11.17
C ALA A 202 21.77 3.17 -11.93
N GLU A 203 22.26 4.39 -12.12
CA GLU A 203 23.59 4.67 -12.70
C GLU A 203 24.71 4.14 -11.81
N ASP A 204 24.63 4.34 -10.50
CA ASP A 204 25.62 3.83 -9.54
C ASP A 204 25.66 2.30 -9.57
N LEU A 205 24.49 1.65 -9.67
CA LEU A 205 24.41 0.21 -9.88
C LEU A 205 25.10 -0.21 -11.18
N LEU A 206 24.81 0.45 -12.31
CA LEU A 206 25.45 0.16 -13.59
C LEU A 206 26.97 0.39 -13.58
N ARG A 207 27.48 1.33 -12.78
CA ARG A 207 28.93 1.55 -12.60
C ARG A 207 29.59 0.44 -11.79
N SER A 208 28.86 -0.16 -10.85
CA SER A 208 29.35 -1.27 -10.04
C SER A 208 29.40 -2.61 -10.79
N ILE A 209 28.58 -2.75 -11.84
CA ILE A 209 28.54 -3.92 -12.72
C ILE A 209 29.59 -3.76 -13.83
N GLY A 210 30.18 -4.87 -14.28
CA GLY A 210 31.12 -4.89 -15.40
C GLY A 210 30.48 -4.52 -16.74
N ASP A 211 31.19 -4.76 -17.84
CA ASP A 211 30.72 -4.43 -19.20
C ASP A 211 29.51 -5.26 -19.67
N GLU A 212 29.29 -6.40 -19.03
CA GLU A 212 28.18 -7.31 -19.29
C GLU A 212 27.22 -7.35 -18.09
N ILE A 213 25.93 -7.24 -18.37
CA ILE A 213 24.85 -7.20 -17.40
C ILE A 213 24.08 -8.51 -17.52
N SER A 214 23.98 -9.24 -16.41
CA SER A 214 23.18 -10.46 -16.31
C SER A 214 21.69 -10.16 -16.22
N LEU A 215 20.82 -11.13 -16.52
CA LEU A 215 19.37 -10.94 -16.37
C LEU A 215 18.94 -10.51 -14.95
N PRO A 216 19.43 -11.12 -13.84
CA PRO A 216 19.13 -10.65 -12.49
C PRO A 216 19.52 -9.19 -12.23
N ASP A 217 20.70 -8.77 -12.70
CA ASP A 217 21.17 -7.39 -12.56
C ASP A 217 20.32 -6.43 -13.39
N PHE A 218 19.90 -6.84 -14.58
CA PHE A 218 19.00 -6.08 -15.44
C PHE A 218 17.61 -5.90 -14.79
N ILE A 219 17.07 -6.94 -14.16
CA ILE A 219 15.81 -6.86 -13.40
C ILE A 219 15.95 -5.89 -12.22
N ARG A 220 17.08 -5.94 -11.50
CA ARG A 220 17.38 -5.03 -10.39
C ARG A 220 17.47 -3.58 -10.88
N TYR A 221 18.23 -3.34 -11.94
CA TYR A 221 18.38 -2.04 -12.58
C TYR A 221 17.02 -1.47 -13.03
N SER A 222 16.24 -2.26 -13.75
CA SER A 222 14.90 -1.86 -14.21
C SER A 222 13.95 -1.60 -13.04
N SER A 223 14.08 -2.35 -11.94
CA SER A 223 13.25 -2.16 -10.76
C SER A 223 13.51 -0.85 -10.02
N LEU A 224 14.73 -0.30 -10.10
CA LEU A 224 15.02 1.03 -9.57
C LEU A 224 14.34 2.11 -10.40
N LEU A 225 14.34 1.96 -11.72
CA LEU A 225 13.78 2.95 -12.65
C LEU A 225 12.24 2.94 -12.71
N ILE A 226 11.61 1.78 -12.53
CA ILE A 226 10.14 1.66 -12.57
C ILE A 226 9.57 2.08 -11.21
N HIS A 227 9.05 3.31 -11.13
CA HIS A 227 8.48 3.86 -9.90
C HIS A 227 7.30 3.02 -9.37
N PRO A 228 7.20 2.73 -8.06
CA PRO A 228 6.16 1.87 -7.49
C PRO A 228 4.74 2.43 -7.64
N LEU A 229 4.61 3.75 -7.76
CA LEU A 229 3.33 4.44 -7.97
C LEU A 229 3.05 4.76 -9.45
N LEU A 230 3.88 4.30 -10.39
CA LEU A 230 3.65 4.53 -11.82
C LEU A 230 2.29 3.93 -12.23
N LYS A 231 1.49 4.72 -12.96
CA LYS A 231 0.19 4.24 -13.47
C LYS A 231 0.40 3.05 -14.42
N PRO A 232 -0.41 1.97 -14.31
CA PRO A 232 -0.30 0.82 -15.20
C PRO A 232 -0.42 1.17 -16.70
N SER A 233 -1.24 2.17 -17.06
CA SER A 233 -1.37 2.64 -18.43
C SER A 233 -0.06 3.20 -18.99
N LEU A 234 0.70 3.95 -18.17
CA LEU A 234 1.98 4.52 -18.55
C LEU A 234 3.08 3.46 -18.63
N PHE A 235 3.02 2.46 -17.75
CA PHE A 235 3.89 1.30 -17.87
C PHE A 235 3.65 0.57 -19.21
N LYS A 236 2.40 0.29 -19.56
CA LYS A 236 2.04 -0.34 -20.84
C LYS A 236 2.46 0.50 -22.05
N SER A 237 2.27 1.82 -22.02
CA SER A 237 2.74 2.68 -23.12
C SER A 237 4.26 2.67 -23.26
N GLY A 238 4.98 2.62 -22.14
CA GLY A 238 6.44 2.45 -22.14
C GLY A 238 6.87 1.14 -22.80
N LEU A 239 6.19 0.03 -22.50
CA LEU A 239 6.45 -1.26 -23.14
C LEU A 239 6.25 -1.22 -24.67
N VAL A 240 5.18 -0.58 -25.14
CA VAL A 240 4.91 -0.42 -26.58
C VAL A 240 6.04 0.35 -27.26
N SER A 241 6.59 1.38 -26.62
CA SER A 241 7.73 2.13 -27.17
C SER A 241 9.03 1.30 -27.26
N LEU A 242 9.13 0.22 -26.47
CA LEU A 242 10.24 -0.73 -26.48
C LEU A 242 9.98 -1.94 -27.39
N GLY A 243 8.90 -1.90 -28.19
CA GLY A 243 8.55 -2.98 -29.12
C GLY A 243 7.79 -4.15 -28.49
N ILE A 244 7.35 -4.04 -27.23
CA ILE A 244 6.52 -5.06 -26.57
C ILE A 244 5.05 -4.70 -26.78
N GLY A 245 4.39 -5.43 -27.69
CA GLY A 245 2.98 -5.26 -28.00
C GLY A 245 2.05 -5.66 -26.84
N PRO A 246 0.80 -5.17 -26.84
CA PRO A 246 -0.20 -5.55 -25.85
C PRO A 246 -0.63 -7.01 -26.09
N GLN A 247 -0.02 -7.97 -25.39
CA GLN A 247 -0.51 -9.36 -25.34
C GLN A 247 -1.75 -9.54 -24.43
N GLU A 248 -2.58 -8.49 -24.27
CA GLU A 248 -3.63 -8.46 -23.23
C GLU A 248 -4.89 -9.27 -23.54
N GLN A 249 -4.97 -10.01 -24.64
CA GLN A 249 -6.20 -10.76 -24.96
C GLN A 249 -6.21 -12.21 -24.48
N GLN A 250 -5.08 -12.84 -24.14
CA GLN A 250 -5.10 -14.26 -23.77
C GLN A 250 -5.33 -14.53 -22.27
N GLN A 251 -4.92 -13.64 -21.34
CA GLN A 251 -5.10 -13.90 -19.90
C GLN A 251 -6.46 -13.46 -19.34
N GLN A 252 -7.14 -12.47 -19.92
CA GLN A 252 -8.49 -12.11 -19.49
C GLN A 252 -9.54 -13.12 -19.96
N GLN A 253 -9.36 -13.75 -21.13
CA GLN A 253 -10.22 -14.84 -21.60
C GLN A 253 -10.03 -16.15 -20.81
N GLU A 254 -8.85 -16.42 -20.27
CA GLU A 254 -8.65 -17.58 -19.38
C GLU A 254 -9.28 -17.36 -17.99
N GLU A 255 -9.33 -16.14 -17.47
CA GLU A 255 -10.02 -15.85 -16.20
C GLU A 255 -11.57 -15.81 -16.34
N GLU A 256 -12.11 -15.49 -17.52
CA GLU A 256 -13.56 -15.56 -17.80
C GLU A 256 -14.05 -16.96 -18.18
N ASN A 257 -13.18 -17.86 -18.66
CA ASN A 257 -13.55 -19.24 -19.02
C ASN A 257 -13.36 -20.27 -17.88
N ILE A 258 -13.11 -19.82 -16.65
CA ILE A 258 -13.05 -20.66 -15.44
C ILE A 258 -14.30 -20.47 -14.55
N GLU A 259 -15.30 -19.70 -14.97
CA GLU A 259 -16.65 -19.73 -14.37
C GLU A 259 -17.54 -20.86 -14.91
#